data_AF-A0A3E1YHS6-F1
#
_entry.id   AF-A0A3E1YHS6-F1
#
_cell.length_a   1.000
_cell.length_b   1.000
_cell.length_c   1.000
_cell.angle_alpha   90.00
_cell.angle_beta   90.00
_cell.angle_gamma   90.00
#
_symmetry.space_group_name_H-M   'P 1'
#
loop_
_entity.id
_entity.type
_entity.pdbx_description
1 polymer ?
#
loop_
_entity_poly.entity_id
_entity_poly.type
_entity_poly.pdbx_seq_one_letter_code
_entity_poly.pdbx_strand_id
1 'polypeptide(L)'
;MKKLYLLTSFTLLFANSLFAQQQSVNPGLRAKAIIQFTRVLTEAATAYPPQLSHETDADGKIDAPFRIDDKGILSVTFRYPVGTSFALSKMTVPVDSLKTVFNDYYVGFECSADVVTISEGEVGSRELKNSYNTMMFHIARPGDGPQGGKIKARLEQGLQTFRDTYK
;
A
#
# COMPACT_ATOMS: atom_id res chain seq x y z
N MET A 1 -19.32 -60.67 46.47
CA MET A 1 -19.73 -59.26 46.31
C MET A 1 -18.95 -58.67 45.14
N LYS A 2 -19.67 -58.13 44.14
CA LYS A 2 -19.16 -57.47 42.94
C LYS A 2 -18.58 -56.09 43.30
N LYS A 3 -17.44 -55.68 42.72
CA LYS A 3 -17.25 -54.33 42.14
C LYS A 3 -16.17 -54.36 41.04
N LEU A 4 -16.63 -54.07 39.82
CA LEU A 4 -15.89 -53.64 38.63
C LEU A 4 -15.09 -52.36 38.94
N TYR A 5 -13.93 -52.19 38.30
CA TYR A 5 -13.59 -50.93 37.62
C TYR A 5 -12.78 -51.21 36.35
N LEU A 6 -13.48 -51.07 35.21
CA LEU A 6 -12.90 -50.79 33.90
C LEU A 6 -12.21 -49.43 33.94
N LEU A 7 -11.01 -49.33 33.37
CA LEU A 7 -10.48 -48.07 32.87
C LEU A 7 -9.95 -48.30 31.45
N THR A 8 -10.86 -48.02 30.52
CA THR A 8 -10.63 -47.62 29.14
C THR A 8 -9.67 -46.43 29.05
N SER A 9 -8.70 -46.44 28.14
CA SER A 9 -8.77 -45.63 26.90
C SER A 9 -7.46 -45.65 26.12
N PHE A 10 -7.61 -45.98 24.84
CA PHE A 10 -6.70 -45.73 23.72
C PHE A 10 -6.09 -44.32 23.76
N THR A 11 -4.78 -44.21 23.54
CA THR A 11 -4.18 -43.05 22.87
C THR A 11 -3.45 -43.54 21.63
N LEU A 12 -4.23 -43.67 20.55
CA LEU A 12 -3.74 -43.81 19.19
C LEU A 12 -3.42 -42.41 18.64
N LEU A 13 -2.22 -42.29 18.07
CA LEU A 13 -1.93 -41.58 16.81
C LEU A 13 -2.49 -40.16 16.61
N PHE A 14 -1.69 -39.14 16.92
CA PHE A 14 -1.60 -37.91 16.10
C PHE A 14 -0.17 -37.35 16.12
N ALA A 15 0.82 -38.19 15.83
CA ALA A 15 2.16 -37.76 15.44
C ALA A 15 2.26 -37.91 13.92
N ASN A 16 1.71 -36.95 13.17
CA ASN A 16 1.84 -36.71 11.72
C ASN A 16 0.74 -35.68 11.38
N SER A 17 0.96 -34.38 11.47
CA SER A 17 1.53 -33.63 10.36
C SER A 17 1.61 -32.15 10.75
N LEU A 18 2.62 -31.80 11.55
CA LEU A 18 3.18 -30.44 11.52
C LEU A 18 4.02 -30.29 10.25
N PHE A 19 3.42 -30.53 9.09
CA PHE A 19 3.83 -29.83 7.88
C PHE A 19 3.09 -28.50 7.93
N ALA A 20 3.59 -27.59 8.76
CA ALA A 20 3.56 -26.20 8.36
C ALA A 20 4.16 -26.20 6.95
N GLN A 21 3.32 -26.09 5.93
CA GLN A 21 3.75 -25.58 4.63
C GLN A 21 4.40 -24.24 4.97
N GLN A 22 5.71 -24.28 5.15
CA GLN A 22 6.58 -23.15 4.96
C GLN A 22 6.39 -22.81 3.49
N GLN A 23 5.36 -22.01 3.24
CA GLN A 23 4.90 -21.60 1.92
C GLN A 23 6.14 -21.04 1.26
N SER A 24 6.74 -21.82 0.35
CA SER A 24 7.95 -21.39 -0.33
C SER A 24 7.51 -20.20 -1.17
N VAL A 25 7.77 -19.02 -0.64
CA VAL A 25 7.49 -17.75 -1.28
C VAL A 25 8.08 -17.84 -2.68
N ASN A 26 7.23 -17.91 -3.72
CA ASN A 26 7.70 -17.91 -5.09
C ASN A 26 8.11 -16.47 -5.44
N PRO A 27 9.41 -16.17 -5.62
CA PRO A 27 9.86 -14.80 -5.85
C PRO A 27 9.26 -14.20 -7.13
N GLY A 28 8.99 -15.04 -8.13
CA GLY A 28 8.34 -14.65 -9.38
C GLY A 28 6.88 -14.25 -9.21
N LEU A 29 6.14 -14.87 -8.28
CA LEU A 29 4.77 -14.46 -7.97
C LEU A 29 4.74 -13.12 -7.23
N ARG A 30 5.65 -12.90 -6.27
CA ARG A 30 5.79 -11.59 -5.60
C ARG A 30 6.13 -10.47 -6.57
N ALA A 31 7.10 -10.68 -7.46
CA ALA A 31 7.45 -9.70 -8.48
C ALA A 31 6.25 -9.34 -9.38
N LYS A 32 5.46 -10.33 -9.80
CA LYS A 32 4.23 -10.10 -10.58
C LYS A 32 3.19 -9.30 -9.79
N ALA A 33 2.98 -9.63 -8.52
CA ALA A 33 2.06 -8.90 -7.64
C ALA A 33 2.48 -7.45 -7.43
N ILE A 34 3.78 -7.17 -7.23
CA ILE A 34 4.31 -5.79 -7.17
C ILE A 34 3.96 -5.05 -8.45
N ILE A 35 4.32 -5.62 -9.61
CA ILE A 35 4.11 -4.99 -10.92
C ILE A 35 2.63 -4.67 -11.15
N GLN A 36 1.74 -5.61 -10.86
CA GLN A 36 0.31 -5.40 -11.02
C GLN A 36 -0.21 -4.31 -10.08
N PHE A 37 0.20 -4.35 -8.82
CA PHE A 37 -0.25 -3.38 -7.83
C PHE A 37 0.25 -1.97 -8.16
N THR A 38 1.55 -1.78 -8.39
CA THR A 38 2.12 -0.47 -8.74
C THR A 38 1.59 0.07 -10.06
N ARG A 39 1.22 -0.80 -11.01
CA ARG A 39 0.51 -0.39 -12.23
C ARG A 39 -0.84 0.23 -11.93
N VAL A 40 -1.66 -0.37 -11.07
CA VAL A 40 -2.97 0.20 -10.68
C VAL A 40 -2.79 1.57 -10.01
N LEU A 41 -1.80 1.70 -9.12
CA LEU A 41 -1.46 2.99 -8.48
C LEU A 41 -1.07 4.04 -9.52
N THR A 42 -0.19 3.67 -10.45
CA THR A 42 0.31 4.56 -11.50
C THR A 42 -0.80 5.02 -12.43
N GLU A 43 -1.68 4.12 -12.87
CA GLU A 43 -2.81 4.46 -13.72
C GLU A 43 -3.77 5.42 -13.04
N ALA A 44 -4.06 5.22 -11.75
CA ALA A 44 -4.92 6.12 -10.97
C ALA A 44 -4.30 7.52 -10.83
N ALA A 45 -3.05 7.60 -10.37
CA ALA A 45 -2.36 8.87 -10.14
C ALA A 45 -2.00 9.61 -11.43
N THR A 46 -1.89 8.92 -12.57
CA THR A 46 -1.69 9.56 -13.87
C THR A 46 -2.99 10.16 -14.40
N ALA A 47 -4.12 9.45 -14.23
CA ALA A 47 -5.41 9.92 -14.70
C ALA A 47 -5.98 11.06 -13.84
N TYR A 48 -5.73 11.03 -12.52
CA TYR A 48 -6.23 12.01 -11.56
C TYR A 48 -5.14 12.36 -10.55
N PRO A 49 -4.15 13.18 -10.93
CA PRO A 49 -3.00 13.40 -10.07
C PRO A 49 -3.37 14.12 -8.76
N PRO A 50 -2.69 13.81 -7.64
CA PRO A 50 -3.01 14.42 -6.36
C PRO A 50 -2.29 15.76 -6.17
N GLN A 51 -2.86 16.66 -5.36
CA GLN A 51 -2.24 17.92 -4.92
C GLN A 51 -1.77 17.77 -3.46
N LEU A 52 -0.53 17.31 -3.28
CA LEU A 52 0.02 16.98 -1.96
C LEU A 52 0.94 18.06 -1.39
N SER A 53 1.54 18.86 -2.27
CA SER A 53 2.41 19.96 -1.87
C SER A 53 1.56 21.17 -1.47
N HIS A 54 1.90 21.78 -0.35
CA HIS A 54 1.23 22.98 0.15
C HIS A 54 1.65 24.26 -0.60
N GLU A 55 2.75 24.21 -1.35
CA GLU A 55 3.32 25.36 -2.08
C GLU A 55 2.83 25.49 -3.54
N THR A 56 1.88 24.66 -3.99
CA THR A 56 1.47 24.58 -5.41
C THR A 56 -0.04 24.76 -5.57
N ASP A 57 -0.44 25.42 -6.66
CA ASP A 57 -1.83 25.59 -7.07
C ASP A 57 -2.29 24.54 -8.10
N ALA A 58 -1.37 23.74 -8.64
CA ALA A 58 -1.64 22.75 -9.68
C ALA A 58 -1.32 21.32 -9.23
N ASP A 59 -1.95 20.36 -9.90
CA ASP A 59 -1.76 18.94 -9.67
C ASP A 59 -0.35 18.48 -10.08
N GLY A 60 0.13 17.44 -9.39
CA GLY A 60 1.47 16.91 -9.60
C GLY A 60 1.56 15.99 -10.80
N LYS A 61 2.78 15.71 -11.24
CA LYS A 61 3.06 14.56 -12.11
C LYS A 61 3.98 13.59 -11.39
N ILE A 62 3.94 12.32 -11.77
CA ILE A 62 4.86 11.32 -11.25
C ILE A 62 6.28 11.65 -11.75
N ASP A 63 7.18 11.97 -10.83
CA ASP A 63 8.62 12.20 -11.07
C ASP A 63 9.40 10.89 -10.93
N ALA A 64 9.12 10.14 -9.87
CA ALA A 64 9.60 8.78 -9.66
C ALA A 64 8.40 7.85 -9.47
N PRO A 65 8.32 6.75 -10.23
CA PRO A 65 7.14 5.88 -10.26
C PRO A 65 6.93 5.15 -8.95
N PHE A 66 5.70 4.63 -8.78
CA PHE A 66 5.38 3.73 -7.67
C PHE A 66 6.31 2.52 -7.70
N ARG A 67 6.99 2.28 -6.58
CA ARG A 67 7.87 1.13 -6.37
C ARG A 67 7.68 0.57 -4.97
N ILE A 68 7.81 -0.75 -4.85
CA ILE A 68 7.91 -1.45 -3.57
C ILE A 68 9.30 -2.03 -3.50
N ASP A 69 10.06 -1.67 -2.47
CA ASP A 69 11.42 -2.20 -2.27
C ASP A 69 11.42 -3.58 -1.60
N ASP A 70 12.60 -4.12 -1.38
CA ASP A 70 12.84 -5.42 -0.74
C ASP A 70 12.36 -5.48 0.71
N LYS A 71 12.25 -4.31 1.37
CA LYS A 71 11.70 -4.17 2.72
C LYS A 71 10.18 -4.01 2.74
N GLY A 72 9.53 -4.00 1.58
CA GLY A 72 8.09 -3.83 1.48
C GLY A 72 7.63 -2.39 1.68
N ILE A 73 8.50 -1.40 1.45
CA ILE A 73 8.13 0.00 1.49
C ILE A 73 7.64 0.45 0.12
N LEU A 74 6.37 0.82 0.04
CA LEU A 74 5.80 1.51 -1.11
C LEU A 74 6.28 2.95 -1.11
N SER A 75 6.74 3.44 -2.26
CA SER A 75 7.12 4.83 -2.44
C SER A 75 6.75 5.37 -3.81
N VAL A 76 6.50 6.68 -3.87
CA VAL A 76 6.29 7.46 -5.09
C VAL A 76 6.84 8.88 -4.88
N THR A 77 7.28 9.54 -5.95
CA THR A 77 7.62 10.96 -5.90
C THR A 77 6.84 11.71 -6.95
N PHE A 78 6.13 12.75 -6.52
CA PHE A 78 5.43 13.69 -7.37
C PHE A 78 6.26 14.96 -7.53
N ARG A 79 6.20 15.54 -8.73
CA ARG A 79 6.72 16.87 -9.04
C ARG A 79 5.55 17.81 -9.30
N TYR A 80 5.55 18.93 -8.59
CA TYR A 80 4.57 19.99 -8.70
C TYR A 80 5.20 21.22 -9.37
N PRO A 81 4.56 21.85 -10.35
CA PRO A 81 5.04 23.11 -10.91
C PRO A 81 4.82 24.25 -9.90
N VAL A 82 5.83 25.11 -9.72
CA VAL A 82 5.74 26.31 -8.87
C VAL A 82 6.39 27.47 -9.61
N GLY A 83 5.57 28.35 -10.19
CA GLY A 83 6.05 29.41 -11.10
C GLY A 83 6.82 28.83 -12.30
N THR A 84 8.07 29.28 -12.48
CA THR A 84 8.99 28.73 -13.50
C THR A 84 9.83 27.56 -13.00
N SER A 85 9.58 27.10 -11.77
CA SER A 85 10.33 26.06 -11.06
C SER A 85 9.43 24.86 -10.69
N PHE A 86 9.87 24.04 -9.75
CA PHE A 86 9.12 22.89 -9.25
C PHE A 86 9.36 22.62 -7.76
N ALA A 87 8.41 21.96 -7.11
CA ALA A 87 8.59 21.32 -5.80
C ALA A 87 8.45 19.80 -5.95
N LEU A 88 9.11 19.03 -5.08
CA LEU A 88 8.96 17.57 -5.03
C LEU A 88 8.26 17.17 -3.74
N SER A 89 7.35 16.19 -3.83
CA SER A 89 6.78 15.51 -2.66
C SER A 89 6.93 14.00 -2.83
N LYS A 90 7.54 13.35 -1.87
CA LYS A 90 7.72 11.90 -1.83
C LYS A 90 6.87 11.31 -0.72
N MET A 91 6.05 10.34 -1.06
CA MET A 91 5.32 9.56 -0.06
C MET A 91 5.99 8.20 0.10
N THR A 92 6.11 7.73 1.33
CA THR A 92 6.56 6.37 1.65
C THR A 92 5.67 5.74 2.70
N VAL A 93 5.37 4.45 2.57
CA VAL A 93 4.55 3.71 3.53
C VAL A 93 4.90 2.21 3.51
N PRO A 94 4.95 1.52 4.66
CA PRO A 94 5.00 0.06 4.71
C PRO A 94 3.74 -0.56 4.10
N VAL A 95 3.87 -1.51 3.18
CA VAL A 95 2.69 -2.07 2.49
C VAL A 95 1.77 -2.86 3.44
N ASP A 96 2.32 -3.41 4.52
CA ASP A 96 1.57 -4.12 5.57
C ASP A 96 0.71 -3.20 6.47
N SER A 97 0.99 -1.89 6.47
CA SER A 97 0.21 -0.91 7.20
C SER A 97 -1.03 -0.45 6.46
N LEU A 98 -1.08 -0.62 5.13
CA LEU A 98 -2.27 -0.31 4.33
C LEU A 98 -3.43 -1.16 4.83
N LYS A 99 -4.57 -0.56 5.19
CA LYS A 99 -5.74 -1.28 5.72
C LYS A 99 -6.89 -1.31 4.73
N THR A 100 -7.44 -0.15 4.45
CA THR A 100 -8.67 0.08 3.70
C THR A 100 -8.41 1.12 2.62
N VAL A 101 -9.18 1.04 1.53
CA VAL A 101 -9.17 2.09 0.51
C VAL A 101 -10.23 3.10 0.89
N PHE A 102 -9.85 4.37 1.03
CA PHE A 102 -10.79 5.46 1.25
C PHE A 102 -11.14 6.15 -0.07
N ASN A 103 -12.27 6.85 -0.07
CA ASN A 103 -12.69 7.74 -1.14
C ASN A 103 -13.45 8.91 -0.50
N ASP A 104 -12.75 10.02 -0.32
CA ASP A 104 -13.26 11.28 0.25
C ASP A 104 -12.34 12.42 -0.20
N TYR A 105 -12.77 13.20 -1.20
CA TYR A 105 -11.98 14.15 -2.01
C TYR A 105 -10.75 13.56 -2.77
N TYR A 106 -10.14 12.53 -2.21
CA TYR A 106 -9.05 11.73 -2.75
C TYR A 106 -9.42 10.25 -2.68
N VAL A 107 -8.73 9.45 -3.48
CA VAL A 107 -8.69 7.99 -3.33
C VAL A 107 -7.27 7.59 -2.93
N GLY A 108 -7.18 6.73 -1.92
CA GLY A 108 -5.91 6.35 -1.31
C GLY A 108 -6.08 5.20 -0.33
N PHE A 109 -5.08 5.01 0.53
CA PHE A 109 -5.12 4.02 1.61
C PHE A 109 -5.11 4.67 2.98
N GLU A 110 -5.96 4.17 3.86
CA GLU A 110 -5.89 4.44 5.29
C GLU A 110 -4.93 3.44 5.96
N CYS A 111 -4.12 3.94 6.88
CA CYS A 111 -3.16 3.16 7.66
C CYS A 111 -3.56 3.10 9.13
N SER A 112 -3.08 2.07 9.85
CA SER A 112 -3.41 1.88 11.27
C SER A 112 -2.79 2.91 12.22
N ALA A 113 -1.87 3.74 11.75
CA ALA A 113 -1.16 4.77 12.50
C ALA A 113 -0.55 5.79 11.53
N ASP A 114 0.10 6.82 12.06
CA ASP A 114 0.83 7.83 11.29
C ASP A 114 2.17 7.29 10.78
N VAL A 115 2.09 6.36 9.83
CA VAL A 115 3.23 5.64 9.23
C VAL A 115 3.47 5.99 7.77
N VAL A 116 2.58 6.79 7.17
CA VAL A 116 2.86 7.39 5.86
C VAL A 116 3.74 8.59 6.09
N THR A 117 4.97 8.56 5.60
CA THR A 117 5.86 9.72 5.62
C THR A 117 5.74 10.46 4.31
N ILE A 118 5.47 11.76 4.39
CA ILE A 118 5.53 12.69 3.27
C ILE A 118 6.81 13.51 3.46
N SER A 119 7.68 13.51 2.46
CA SER A 119 8.88 14.33 2.42
C SER A 119 8.79 15.34 1.28
N GLU A 120 8.97 16.61 1.57
CA GLU A 120 8.89 17.72 0.62
C GLU A 120 10.25 18.39 0.43
N GLY A 121 10.49 18.83 -0.80
CA GLY A 121 11.66 19.62 -1.17
C GLY A 121 11.30 21.08 -1.37
N GLU A 122 12.24 21.97 -1.05
CA GLU A 122 12.14 23.41 -1.34
C GLU A 122 11.96 23.66 -2.85
N VAL A 123 11.29 24.75 -3.22
CA VAL A 123 11.13 25.17 -4.62
C VAL A 123 12.48 25.23 -5.35
N GLY A 124 12.59 24.49 -6.46
CA GLY A 124 13.78 24.38 -7.30
C GLY A 124 14.81 23.35 -6.84
N SER A 125 14.61 22.72 -5.68
CA SER A 125 15.51 21.71 -5.14
C SER A 125 15.08 20.29 -5.50
N ARG A 126 16.05 19.40 -5.64
CA ARG A 126 15.83 17.94 -5.71
C ARG A 126 15.97 17.26 -4.35
N GLU A 127 16.44 18.00 -3.34
CA GLU A 127 16.62 17.50 -1.99
C GLU A 127 15.30 17.56 -1.22
N LEU A 128 14.96 16.46 -0.53
CA LEU A 128 13.76 16.36 0.30
C LEU A 128 14.19 16.57 1.77
N LYS A 129 13.74 17.66 2.39
CA LYS A 129 14.21 18.07 3.73
C LYS A 129 13.11 18.14 4.77
N ASN A 130 11.91 18.54 4.38
CA ASN A 130 10.78 18.65 5.29
C ASN A 130 10.04 17.32 5.30
N SER A 131 9.81 16.74 6.47
CA SER A 131 9.05 15.49 6.56
C SER A 131 8.04 15.52 7.68
N TYR A 132 6.86 14.98 7.41
CA TYR A 132 5.82 14.77 8.41
C TYR A 132 5.13 13.44 8.14
N ASN A 133 4.43 12.94 9.15
CA ASN A 133 3.69 11.69 9.06
C ASN A 133 2.19 11.93 9.00
N THR A 134 1.48 11.01 8.35
CA THR A 134 0.03 10.96 8.28
C THR A 134 -0.43 9.50 8.26
N MET A 135 -1.72 9.29 8.47
CA MET A 135 -2.40 8.01 8.33
C MET A 135 -2.92 7.76 6.91
N MET A 136 -2.85 8.74 6.00
CA MET A 136 -3.45 8.67 4.67
C MET A 136 -2.41 8.66 3.55
N PHE A 137 -2.38 7.59 2.77
CA PHE A 137 -1.59 7.51 1.54
C PHE A 137 -2.46 7.90 0.34
N HIS A 138 -2.47 9.19 0.00
CA HIS A 138 -3.19 9.73 -1.14
C HIS A 138 -2.55 9.30 -2.48
N ILE A 139 -3.38 8.83 -3.42
CA ILE A 139 -2.92 8.36 -4.75
C ILE A 139 -3.47 9.26 -5.84
N ALA A 140 -4.76 9.56 -5.77
CA ALA A 140 -5.48 10.20 -6.83
C ALA A 140 -6.54 11.17 -6.28
N ARG A 141 -6.87 12.21 -7.04
CA ARG A 141 -7.90 13.20 -6.67
C ARG A 141 -9.12 13.20 -7.61
N PRO A 142 -9.77 12.05 -7.86
CA PRO A 142 -11.00 12.02 -8.66
C PRO A 142 -12.21 12.64 -7.93
N GLY A 143 -12.07 12.95 -6.62
CA GLY A 143 -13.18 13.34 -5.76
C GLY A 143 -14.17 12.22 -5.54
N ASP A 144 -15.32 12.58 -4.99
CA ASP A 144 -16.44 11.67 -4.84
C ASP A 144 -17.23 11.51 -6.15
N GLY A 145 -17.79 10.32 -6.33
CA GLY A 145 -18.66 10.00 -7.46
C GLY A 145 -18.20 8.79 -8.27
N PRO A 146 -18.75 8.59 -9.48
CA PRO A 146 -18.58 7.35 -10.22
C PRO A 146 -17.11 7.04 -10.58
N GLN A 147 -16.28 8.04 -10.81
CA GLN A 147 -14.86 7.85 -11.12
C GLN A 147 -14.07 7.46 -9.86
N GLY A 148 -14.27 8.18 -8.75
CA GLY A 148 -13.70 7.83 -7.45
C GLY A 148 -14.06 6.39 -7.04
N GLY A 149 -15.33 6.00 -7.18
CA GLY A 149 -15.80 4.65 -6.91
C GLY A 149 -15.13 3.57 -7.80
N LYS A 150 -14.94 3.84 -9.10
CA LYS A 150 -14.22 2.92 -10.01
C LYS A 150 -12.76 2.76 -9.59
N ILE A 151 -12.08 3.85 -9.26
CA ILE A 151 -10.67 3.81 -8.84
C ILE A 151 -10.55 3.07 -7.50
N LYS A 152 -11.44 3.37 -6.54
CA LYS A 152 -11.52 2.69 -5.24
C LYS A 152 -11.62 1.18 -5.44
N ALA A 153 -12.59 0.72 -6.22
CA ALA A 153 -12.79 -0.71 -6.47
C ALA A 153 -11.55 -1.38 -7.10
N ARG A 154 -10.88 -0.71 -8.04
CA ARG A 154 -9.64 -1.22 -8.66
C ARG A 154 -8.49 -1.30 -7.65
N LEU A 155 -8.37 -0.32 -6.76
CA LEU A 155 -7.37 -0.31 -5.70
C LEU A 155 -7.64 -1.37 -4.64
N GLU A 156 -8.91 -1.58 -4.26
CA GLU A 156 -9.32 -2.64 -3.34
C GLU A 156 -8.97 -4.02 -3.90
N GLN A 157 -9.32 -4.26 -5.17
CA GLN A 157 -8.97 -5.50 -5.87
C GLN A 157 -7.45 -5.69 -5.98
N GLY A 158 -6.71 -4.62 -6.34
CA GLY A 158 -5.26 -4.65 -6.45
C GLY A 158 -4.58 -4.96 -5.11
N LEU A 159 -5.02 -4.31 -4.03
CA LEU A 159 -4.51 -4.54 -2.69
C LEU A 159 -4.82 -5.96 -2.19
N GLN A 160 -6.03 -6.46 -2.45
CA GLN A 160 -6.41 -7.82 -2.07
C GLN A 160 -5.56 -8.85 -2.81
N THR A 161 -5.43 -8.71 -4.14
CA THR A 161 -4.59 -9.60 -4.97
C THR A 161 -3.13 -9.60 -4.51
N PHE A 162 -2.62 -8.41 -4.20
CA PHE A 162 -1.26 -8.27 -3.66
C PHE A 162 -1.10 -9.05 -2.35
N ARG A 163 -2.01 -8.87 -1.38
CA ARG A 163 -1.97 -9.55 -0.08
C ARG A 163 -2.06 -11.07 -0.21
N ASP A 164 -2.94 -11.57 -1.08
CA ASP A 164 -3.11 -13.01 -1.28
C ASP A 164 -1.89 -13.67 -1.90
N THR A 165 -1.10 -12.91 -2.67
CA THR A 165 0.15 -13.39 -3.27
C THR A 165 1.37 -13.25 -2.36
N TYR A 166 1.28 -12.37 -1.34
CA TYR A 166 2.40 -12.05 -0.45
C TYR A 166 2.48 -12.90 0.82
N LYS A 167 1.36 -13.51 1.25
CA LYS A 167 1.28 -14.50 2.34
C LYS A 167 1.96 -15.81 1.94
#